data_AF-A0A3C1IZ05-F1
#
_entry.id   AF-A0A3C1IZ05-F1
#
_cell.length_a   1.000
_cell.length_b   1.000
_cell.length_c   1.000
_cell.angle_alpha   90.00
_cell.angle_beta   90.00
_cell.angle_gamma   90.00
#
_symmetry.space_group_name_H-M   'P 1'
#
loop_
_entity.id
_entity.type
_entity.pdbx_description
1 polymer ?
#
loop_
_entity_poly.entity_id
_entity_poly.type
_entity_poly.pdbx_seq_one_letter_code
_entity_poly.pdbx_strand_id
1 'polypeptide(L)'
;MPAIINFKICDNARECSGIAICPTKAMHYDEEKQSIVIDKDKCTSCGLCRPECPIGAIQIGRTDEEYLQCRKEIDEDTRTIKDLFVDRYGASPISEFFMINSNQLEEKIQNENITLIEVYDPVEAQCLLKSIPIKDLTDDIQGDVQYYKLEPSEDIKNKYKITKLPSLLIFKNKTLLGKIEGYYMMEQIDYIKEIIHQIR
;
A
#
# COMPACT_ATOMS: atom_id res chain seq x y z
N MET A 1 -31.82 -2.68 2.72
CA MET A 1 -30.70 -3.01 3.63
C MET A 1 -29.54 -2.07 3.34
N PRO A 2 -28.88 -1.43 4.30
CA PRO A 2 -27.80 -0.48 3.97
C PRO A 2 -26.64 -1.14 3.24
N ALA A 3 -25.84 -0.33 2.55
CA ALA A 3 -24.51 -0.74 2.11
C ALA A 3 -23.65 -1.15 3.33
N ILE A 4 -22.69 -2.05 3.12
CA ILE A 4 -21.80 -2.58 4.15
C ILE A 4 -20.38 -2.11 3.85
N ILE A 5 -19.62 -1.70 4.86
CA ILE A 5 -18.21 -1.34 4.74
C ILE A 5 -17.38 -2.37 5.49
N ASN A 6 -16.39 -2.95 4.81
CA ASN A 6 -15.32 -3.74 5.42
C ASN A 6 -14.28 -2.80 6.03
N PHE A 7 -14.43 -2.46 7.31
CA PHE A 7 -13.46 -1.62 8.01
C PHE A 7 -12.11 -2.28 8.26
N LYS A 8 -11.97 -3.61 8.03
CA LYS A 8 -10.64 -4.25 8.08
C LYS A 8 -9.74 -3.70 7.00
N ILE A 9 -10.30 -3.34 5.83
CA ILE A 9 -9.55 -2.82 4.68
C ILE A 9 -9.96 -1.40 4.29
N CYS A 10 -10.84 -0.73 5.01
CA CYS A 10 -11.20 0.65 4.72
C CYS A 10 -10.22 1.59 5.44
N ASP A 11 -9.64 2.56 4.73
CA ASP A 11 -8.80 3.60 5.32
C ASP A 11 -9.59 4.65 6.13
N ASN A 12 -10.93 4.62 6.03
CA ASN A 12 -11.85 5.49 6.76
C ASN A 12 -11.56 6.99 6.50
N ALA A 13 -11.17 7.33 5.26
CA ALA A 13 -10.88 8.72 4.88
C ALA A 13 -12.11 9.63 4.97
N ARG A 14 -11.90 10.86 5.46
CA ARG A 14 -12.96 11.91 5.57
C ARG A 14 -13.52 12.29 4.21
N GLU A 15 -12.64 12.37 3.21
CA GLU A 15 -12.95 12.75 1.83
C GLU A 15 -13.31 11.55 0.94
N CYS A 16 -13.84 10.47 1.51
CA CYS A 16 -14.20 9.26 0.77
C CYS A 16 -15.15 9.56 -0.40
N SER A 17 -14.77 9.15 -1.62
CA SER A 17 -15.57 9.29 -2.85
C SER A 17 -16.97 8.67 -2.73
N GLY A 18 -17.11 7.60 -1.92
CA GLY A 18 -18.39 6.97 -1.62
C GLY A 18 -19.39 7.90 -0.91
N ILE A 19 -18.91 8.86 -0.11
CA ILE A 19 -19.72 9.92 0.50
C ILE A 19 -20.18 10.90 -0.58
N ALA A 20 -19.25 11.36 -1.42
CA ALA A 20 -19.52 12.36 -2.45
C ALA A 20 -20.55 11.89 -3.49
N ILE A 21 -20.52 10.62 -3.89
CA ILE A 21 -21.45 10.07 -4.88
C ILE A 21 -22.82 9.69 -4.32
N CYS A 22 -22.98 9.66 -2.99
CA CYS A 22 -24.20 9.14 -2.37
C CYS A 22 -25.40 10.09 -2.60
N PRO A 23 -26.39 9.71 -3.44
CA PRO A 23 -27.46 10.64 -3.83
C PRO A 23 -28.41 10.94 -2.67
N THR A 24 -28.56 9.99 -1.72
CA THR A 24 -29.43 10.13 -0.56
C THR A 24 -28.71 10.69 0.67
N LYS A 25 -27.39 10.96 0.56
CA LYS A 25 -26.53 11.36 1.68
C LYS A 25 -26.61 10.41 2.88
N ALA A 26 -26.90 9.14 2.62
CA ALA A 26 -26.94 8.11 3.66
C ALA A 26 -25.55 7.84 4.23
N MET A 27 -24.52 7.88 3.39
CA MET A 27 -23.13 7.73 3.79
C MET A 27 -22.54 9.11 4.10
N HIS A 28 -21.96 9.27 5.30
CA HIS A 28 -21.31 10.51 5.74
C HIS A 28 -20.22 10.19 6.76
N TYR A 29 -19.30 11.13 6.98
CA TYR A 29 -18.30 11.03 8.04
C TYR A 29 -18.91 11.56 9.35
N ASP A 30 -18.94 10.74 10.38
CA ASP A 30 -19.39 11.10 11.74
C ASP A 30 -18.17 11.60 12.54
N GLU A 31 -18.16 12.89 12.87
CA GLU A 31 -17.05 13.52 13.60
C GLU A 31 -16.93 13.02 15.04
N GLU A 32 -18.04 12.63 15.69
CA GLU A 32 -18.04 12.11 17.06
C GLU A 32 -17.46 10.70 17.11
N LYS A 33 -17.83 9.86 16.14
CA LYS A 33 -17.29 8.49 16.02
C LYS A 33 -15.96 8.42 15.28
N GLN A 34 -15.51 9.53 14.69
CA GLN A 34 -14.34 9.59 13.81
C GLN A 34 -14.39 8.50 12.71
N SER A 35 -15.56 8.26 12.13
CA SER A 35 -15.74 7.16 11.18
C SER A 35 -16.83 7.40 10.15
N ILE A 36 -16.71 6.76 8.99
CA ILE A 36 -17.76 6.74 7.96
C ILE A 36 -18.95 5.95 8.49
N VAL A 37 -20.12 6.57 8.54
CA VAL A 37 -21.37 5.96 8.97
C VAL A 37 -22.35 5.92 7.80
N ILE A 38 -23.11 4.82 7.70
CA ILE A 38 -24.21 4.68 6.76
C ILE A 38 -25.52 4.68 7.53
N ASP A 39 -26.33 5.70 7.28
CA ASP A 39 -27.71 5.81 7.76
C ASP A 39 -28.57 4.74 7.07
N LYS A 40 -29.09 3.79 7.86
CA LYS A 40 -29.84 2.63 7.36
C LYS A 40 -31.18 3.02 6.77
N ASP A 41 -31.78 4.11 7.26
CA ASP A 41 -33.12 4.55 6.85
C ASP A 41 -33.05 5.32 5.53
N LYS A 42 -31.91 5.97 5.24
CA LYS A 42 -31.67 6.70 3.99
C LYS A 42 -31.01 5.88 2.89
N CYS A 43 -30.36 4.78 3.23
CA CYS A 43 -29.61 3.98 2.26
C CYS A 43 -30.55 3.12 1.41
N THR A 44 -30.57 3.37 0.10
CA THR A 44 -31.43 2.65 -0.87
C THR A 44 -30.74 1.45 -1.54
N SER A 45 -29.54 1.07 -1.10
CA SER A 45 -28.76 -0.03 -1.71
C SER A 45 -28.50 0.17 -3.21
N CYS A 46 -28.50 1.42 -3.70
CA CYS A 46 -28.35 1.73 -5.13
C CYS A 46 -27.01 1.23 -5.72
N GLY A 47 -25.99 1.13 -4.87
CA GLY A 47 -24.69 0.55 -5.21
C GLY A 47 -23.70 1.50 -5.89
N LEU A 48 -24.02 2.78 -6.02
CA LEU A 48 -23.13 3.78 -6.64
C LEU A 48 -21.81 3.95 -5.89
N CYS A 49 -21.78 3.76 -4.58
CA CYS A 49 -20.56 3.86 -3.78
C CYS A 49 -19.60 2.67 -3.95
N ARG A 50 -20.08 1.51 -4.42
CA ARG A 50 -19.25 0.31 -4.60
C ARG A 50 -18.11 0.50 -5.62
N PRO A 51 -18.36 0.94 -6.87
CA PRO A 51 -17.29 1.15 -7.85
C PRO A 51 -16.33 2.30 -7.48
N GLU A 52 -16.77 3.25 -6.66
CA GLU A 52 -15.92 4.37 -6.19
C GLU A 52 -14.87 3.94 -5.17
N CYS A 53 -14.98 2.72 -4.62
CA CYS A 53 -14.03 2.22 -3.64
C CYS A 53 -12.93 1.42 -4.35
N PRO A 54 -11.72 1.99 -4.57
CA PRO A 54 -10.68 1.35 -5.39
C PRO A 54 -10.17 0.03 -4.79
N ILE A 55 -10.33 -0.11 -3.48
CA ILE A 55 -9.86 -1.24 -2.68
C ILE A 55 -10.96 -2.28 -2.42
N GLY A 56 -12.19 -2.01 -2.86
CA GLY A 56 -13.33 -2.92 -2.74
C GLY A 56 -13.87 -3.09 -1.31
N ALA A 57 -13.68 -2.11 -0.42
CA ALA A 57 -14.18 -2.17 0.96
C ALA A 57 -15.71 -2.08 1.06
N ILE A 58 -16.40 -1.55 0.06
CA ILE A 58 -17.85 -1.33 0.09
C ILE A 58 -18.58 -2.48 -0.61
N GLN A 59 -19.49 -3.15 0.09
CA GLN A 59 -20.35 -4.22 -0.43
C GLN A 59 -21.83 -3.83 -0.37
N ILE A 60 -22.64 -4.43 -1.24
CA ILE A 60 -24.07 -4.13 -1.38
C ILE A 60 -24.87 -5.43 -1.32
N GLY A 61 -25.66 -5.60 -0.26
CA GLY A 61 -26.71 -6.61 -0.20
C GLY A 61 -28.08 -5.98 -0.43
N ARG A 62 -28.80 -6.41 -1.47
CA ARG A 62 -30.16 -5.96 -1.77
C ARG A 62 -31.21 -6.85 -1.11
N THR A 63 -30.86 -8.12 -0.86
CA THR A 63 -31.66 -9.08 -0.09
C THR A 63 -30.99 -9.43 1.24
N ASP A 64 -31.74 -10.05 2.16
CA ASP A 64 -31.20 -10.54 3.43
C ASP A 64 -30.10 -11.60 3.22
N GLU A 65 -30.29 -12.50 2.24
CA GLU A 65 -29.32 -13.52 1.88
C GLU A 65 -28.02 -12.90 1.35
N GLU A 66 -28.12 -11.92 0.44
CA GLU A 66 -26.94 -11.21 -0.09
C GLU A 66 -26.21 -10.43 1.01
N TYR A 67 -26.95 -9.82 1.94
CA TYR A 67 -26.36 -9.08 3.05
C TYR A 67 -25.59 -10.01 3.99
N LEU A 68 -26.16 -11.17 4.33
CA LEU A 68 -25.49 -12.19 5.13
C LEU A 68 -24.26 -12.75 4.42
N GLN A 69 -24.34 -12.94 3.10
CA GLN A 69 -23.21 -13.37 2.29
C GLN A 69 -22.07 -12.34 2.30
N CYS A 70 -22.38 -11.06 2.06
CA CYS A 70 -21.39 -9.98 2.16
C CYS A 70 -20.72 -9.93 3.53
N ARG A 71 -21.48 -10.17 4.62
CA ARG A 71 -20.92 -10.22 5.97
C ARG A 71 -19.96 -11.39 6.16
N LYS A 72 -20.30 -12.58 5.67
CA LYS A 72 -19.39 -13.74 5.72
C LYS A 72 -18.10 -13.46 4.96
N GLU A 73 -18.20 -12.92 3.75
CA GLU A 73 -17.03 -12.53 2.94
C GLU A 73 -16.14 -11.52 3.67
N ILE A 74 -16.73 -10.54 4.35
CA ILE A 74 -15.99 -9.57 5.17
C ILE A 74 -15.33 -10.24 6.38
N ASP A 75 -16.03 -11.17 7.05
CA ASP A 75 -15.50 -11.89 8.21
C ASP A 75 -14.34 -12.82 7.81
N GLU A 76 -14.42 -13.45 6.64
CA GLU A 76 -13.38 -14.30 6.03
C GLU A 76 -12.24 -13.52 5.36
N ASP A 77 -12.44 -12.23 5.07
CA ASP A 77 -11.40 -11.36 4.51
C ASP A 77 -10.23 -11.24 5.49
N THR A 78 -9.08 -11.77 5.06
CA THR A 78 -7.82 -11.76 5.82
C THR A 78 -7.03 -10.47 5.63
N ARG A 79 -7.41 -9.64 4.64
CA ARG A 79 -6.74 -8.38 4.36
C ARG A 79 -7.01 -7.36 5.46
N THR A 80 -6.06 -6.47 5.64
CA THR A 80 -6.07 -5.39 6.62
C THR A 80 -5.76 -4.04 5.97
N ILE A 81 -5.96 -2.94 6.69
CA ILE A 81 -5.62 -1.60 6.22
C ILE A 81 -4.12 -1.52 5.85
N LYS A 82 -3.26 -2.34 6.48
CA LYS A 82 -1.83 -2.42 6.14
C LYS A 82 -1.60 -2.90 4.70
N ASP A 83 -2.50 -3.71 4.14
CA ASP A 83 -2.44 -4.16 2.75
C ASP A 83 -2.85 -3.06 1.74
N LEU A 84 -3.47 -1.97 2.22
CA LEU A 84 -3.73 -0.78 1.42
C LEU A 84 -2.48 0.10 1.28
N PHE A 85 -1.63 0.07 2.31
CA PHE A 85 -0.37 0.77 2.36
C PHE A 85 0.77 -0.09 1.78
N VAL A 86 0.48 -0.85 0.72
CA VAL A 86 1.55 -1.54 0.00
C VAL A 86 2.23 -0.49 -0.85
N ASP A 87 3.33 0.03 -0.30
CA ASP A 87 4.19 0.89 -1.08
C ASP A 87 4.66 0.14 -2.32
N ARG A 88 4.86 0.89 -3.40
CA ARG A 88 5.20 0.33 -4.71
C ARG A 88 6.58 0.80 -5.09
N TYR A 89 7.44 -0.15 -5.44
CA TYR A 89 8.75 0.12 -5.98
C TYR A 89 8.61 0.91 -7.28
N GLY A 90 9.28 2.07 -7.39
CA GLY A 90 9.22 2.93 -8.57
C GLY A 90 8.02 3.87 -8.64
N ALA A 91 7.24 4.01 -7.56
CA ALA A 91 6.21 5.04 -7.44
C ALA A 91 6.62 6.15 -6.46
N SER A 92 5.98 7.31 -6.56
CA SER A 92 6.02 8.31 -5.49
C SER A 92 5.57 7.68 -4.16
N PRO A 93 6.13 8.06 -3.00
CA PRO A 93 5.67 7.59 -1.70
C PRO A 93 4.15 7.80 -1.56
N ILE A 94 3.47 6.72 -1.17
CA ILE A 94 2.01 6.74 -0.93
C ILE A 94 1.73 7.27 0.49
N SER A 95 2.69 7.11 1.41
CA SER A 95 2.57 7.53 2.81
C SER A 95 3.92 7.99 3.36
N GLU A 96 3.89 9.04 4.18
CA GLU A 96 5.06 9.53 4.93
C GLU A 96 5.64 8.47 5.87
N PHE A 97 4.86 7.46 6.27
CA PHE A 97 5.32 6.38 7.14
C PHE A 97 6.52 5.61 6.58
N PHE A 98 6.57 5.44 5.26
CA PHE A 98 7.67 4.76 4.59
C PHE A 98 8.85 5.70 4.34
N MET A 99 8.66 7.01 4.43
CA MET A 99 9.71 7.98 4.17
C MET A 99 10.65 8.10 5.36
N ILE A 100 11.95 8.01 5.09
CA ILE A 100 12.99 8.23 6.07
C ILE A 100 14.00 9.24 5.55
N ASN A 101 14.64 9.95 6.47
CA ASN A 101 15.76 10.83 6.15
C ASN A 101 17.09 10.08 6.19
N SER A 102 18.13 10.66 5.58
CA SER A 102 19.48 10.08 5.56
C SER A 102 20.02 9.76 6.97
N ASN A 103 19.62 10.54 7.99
CA ASN A 103 20.03 10.34 9.39
C ASN A 103 19.37 9.11 10.05
N GLN A 104 18.21 8.69 9.57
CA GLN A 104 17.46 7.56 10.12
C GLN A 104 17.85 6.24 9.47
N LEU A 105 18.53 6.28 8.32
CA LEU A 105 18.93 5.09 7.58
C LEU A 105 19.73 4.11 8.45
N GLU A 106 20.72 4.60 9.19
CA GLU A 106 21.59 3.73 10.00
C GLU A 106 20.82 3.01 11.12
N GLU A 107 19.86 3.71 11.75
CA GLU A 107 18.97 3.12 12.76
C GLU A 107 18.07 2.05 12.12
N LYS A 108 17.49 2.35 10.95
CA LYS A 108 16.57 1.43 10.28
C LYS A 108 17.21 0.19 9.72
N ILE A 109 18.48 0.22 9.31
CA ILE A 109 19.19 -0.99 8.84
C ILE A 109 19.81 -1.82 9.98
N GLN A 110 19.82 -1.30 11.20
CA GLN A 110 20.39 -1.96 12.37
C GLN A 110 19.33 -2.84 13.06
N ASN A 111 18.85 -3.85 12.34
CA ASN A 111 17.94 -4.86 12.86
C ASN A 111 18.22 -6.23 12.22
N GLU A 112 17.59 -7.27 12.78
CA GLU A 112 17.73 -8.67 12.33
C GLU A 112 16.88 -9.00 11.09
N ASN A 113 15.94 -8.11 10.75
CA ASN A 113 15.01 -8.23 9.64
C ASN A 113 15.69 -7.86 8.31
N ILE A 114 15.10 -8.29 7.21
CA ILE A 114 15.51 -7.80 5.89
C ILE A 114 14.92 -6.41 5.72
N THR A 115 15.76 -5.43 5.42
CA THR A 115 15.34 -4.03 5.26
C THR A 115 15.62 -3.59 3.83
N LEU A 116 14.55 -3.24 3.11
CA LEU A 116 14.57 -2.70 1.77
C LEU A 116 14.52 -1.18 1.82
N ILE A 117 15.46 -0.51 1.16
CA ILE A 117 15.49 0.95 1.06
C ILE A 117 15.40 1.32 -0.41
N GLU A 118 14.28 1.90 -0.83
CA GLU A 118 14.17 2.50 -2.16
C GLU A 118 14.69 3.95 -2.12
N VAL A 119 15.75 4.20 -2.88
CA VAL A 119 16.12 5.56 -3.27
C VAL A 119 15.30 5.90 -4.52
N TYR A 120 14.26 6.69 -4.34
CA TYR A 120 13.29 6.98 -5.41
C TYR A 120 13.70 8.18 -6.25
N ASP A 121 13.14 8.31 -7.45
CA ASP A 121 13.34 9.48 -8.32
C ASP A 121 12.16 10.46 -8.14
N PRO A 122 12.38 11.66 -7.57
CA PRO A 122 11.30 12.65 -7.36
C PRO A 122 10.85 13.35 -8.64
N VAL A 123 11.61 13.26 -9.74
CA VAL A 123 11.35 13.94 -11.02
C VAL A 123 10.69 12.99 -12.03
N GLU A 124 11.11 11.71 -12.08
CA GLU A 124 10.52 10.69 -12.97
C GLU A 124 9.36 9.89 -12.34
N ALA A 125 9.05 10.09 -11.05
CA ALA A 125 7.89 9.50 -10.37
C ALA A 125 6.55 10.08 -10.89
N GLN A 126 6.20 9.83 -12.15
CA GLN A 126 4.98 10.36 -12.78
C GLN A 126 3.99 9.32 -13.28
N CYS A 127 4.15 8.02 -13.00
CA CYS A 127 3.05 7.10 -13.27
C CYS A 127 3.02 5.85 -12.40
N LEU A 128 1.94 5.68 -11.63
CA LEU A 128 1.58 4.46 -10.90
C LEU A 128 1.52 3.20 -11.80
N LEU A 129 1.45 3.37 -13.12
CA LEU A 129 1.51 2.29 -14.12
C LEU A 129 2.89 1.59 -14.17
N LYS A 130 3.95 2.20 -13.60
CA LYS A 130 5.32 1.71 -13.68
C LYS A 130 5.91 1.25 -12.35
N SER A 131 5.10 0.59 -11.53
CA SER A 131 5.50 0.27 -10.16
C SER A 131 5.06 -1.11 -9.72
N ILE A 132 5.87 -1.75 -8.88
CA ILE A 132 5.68 -3.12 -8.43
C ILE A 132 5.32 -3.10 -6.94
N PRO A 133 4.21 -3.72 -6.50
CA PRO A 133 3.89 -3.83 -5.08
C PRO A 133 5.03 -4.53 -4.33
N ILE A 134 5.50 -3.94 -3.21
CA ILE A 134 6.61 -4.51 -2.45
C ILE A 134 6.27 -5.89 -1.92
N LYS A 135 5.02 -6.11 -1.48
CA LYS A 135 4.56 -7.42 -1.02
C LYS A 135 4.90 -8.51 -2.06
N ASP A 136 4.61 -8.24 -3.33
CA ASP A 136 4.79 -9.21 -4.40
C ASP A 136 6.30 -9.52 -4.61
N LEU A 137 7.21 -8.57 -4.32
CA LEU A 137 8.67 -8.80 -4.33
C LEU A 137 9.16 -9.56 -3.09
N THR A 138 8.44 -9.45 -1.97
CA THR A 138 8.85 -9.99 -0.67
C THR A 138 8.15 -11.28 -0.29
N ASP A 139 7.13 -11.72 -1.03
CA ASP A 139 6.33 -12.91 -0.70
C ASP A 139 7.17 -14.20 -0.55
N ASP A 140 8.29 -14.31 -1.28
CA ASP A 140 9.21 -15.45 -1.23
C ASP A 140 10.35 -15.26 -0.19
N ILE A 141 10.30 -14.16 0.57
CA ILE A 141 11.29 -13.82 1.59
C ILE A 141 10.91 -14.42 2.94
N GLN A 142 11.74 -15.35 3.45
CA GLN A 142 11.56 -15.89 4.80
C GLN A 142 11.98 -14.85 5.85
N GLY A 143 11.01 -14.39 6.64
CA GLY A 143 11.18 -13.45 7.75
C GLY A 143 10.42 -12.15 7.55
N ASP A 144 10.42 -11.28 8.56
CA ASP A 144 9.81 -9.95 8.43
C ASP A 144 10.67 -9.09 7.49
N VAL A 145 10.00 -8.46 6.52
CA VAL A 145 10.62 -7.48 5.61
C VAL A 145 10.13 -6.08 5.96
N GLN A 146 11.08 -5.18 6.18
CA GLN A 146 10.80 -3.76 6.34
C GLN A 146 11.14 -3.05 5.04
N TYR A 147 10.35 -2.04 4.70
CA TYR A 147 10.55 -1.27 3.48
C TYR A 147 10.43 0.22 3.78
N TYR A 148 11.35 1.01 3.23
CA TYR A 148 11.39 2.46 3.37
C TYR A 148 11.80 3.14 2.07
N LYS A 149 11.40 4.40 1.92
CA LYS A 149 11.78 5.31 0.85
C LYS A 149 12.70 6.40 1.37
N LEU A 150 13.72 6.72 0.58
CA LEU A 150 14.72 7.73 0.89
C LEU A 150 14.90 8.66 -0.30
N GLU A 151 14.90 9.96 -0.05
CA GLU A 151 15.24 10.92 -1.09
C GLU A 151 16.69 10.78 -1.54
N PRO A 152 16.98 10.93 -2.85
CA PRO A 152 18.32 10.80 -3.36
C PRO A 152 19.21 11.95 -2.88
N SER A 153 20.24 11.63 -2.10
CA SER A 153 21.33 12.56 -1.77
C SER A 153 22.65 12.10 -2.38
N GLU A 154 23.55 13.05 -2.68
CA GLU A 154 24.87 12.74 -3.27
C GLU A 154 25.70 11.83 -2.35
N ASP A 155 25.59 12.01 -1.04
CA ASP A 155 26.27 11.15 -0.05
C ASP A 155 25.79 9.70 -0.14
N ILE A 156 24.48 9.48 -0.26
CA ILE A 156 23.88 8.15 -0.36
C ILE A 156 24.23 7.50 -1.70
N LYS A 157 24.14 8.25 -2.79
CA LYS A 157 24.53 7.76 -4.13
C LYS A 157 25.99 7.33 -4.14
N ASN A 158 26.89 8.14 -3.59
CA ASN A 158 28.31 7.81 -3.54
C ASN A 158 28.60 6.62 -2.59
N LYS A 159 28.00 6.60 -1.39
CA LYS A 159 28.18 5.54 -0.38
C LYS A 159 27.80 4.16 -0.91
N TYR A 160 26.69 4.07 -1.65
CA TYR A 160 26.18 2.80 -2.20
C TYR A 160 26.42 2.65 -3.72
N LYS A 161 27.24 3.54 -4.30
CA LYS A 161 27.63 3.57 -5.71
C LYS A 161 26.44 3.54 -6.68
N ILE A 162 25.37 4.25 -6.35
CA ILE A 162 24.10 4.23 -7.10
C ILE A 162 24.27 4.92 -8.45
N THR A 163 23.98 4.22 -9.55
CA THR A 163 24.15 4.78 -10.91
C THR A 163 22.84 5.12 -11.61
N LYS A 164 21.74 4.46 -11.23
CA LYS A 164 20.40 4.68 -11.79
C LYS A 164 19.34 4.73 -10.68
N LEU A 165 18.30 5.53 -10.90
CA LEU A 165 17.12 5.60 -10.05
C LEU A 165 15.89 5.01 -10.78
N PRO A 166 14.88 4.52 -10.04
CA PRO A 166 14.91 4.23 -8.62
C PRO A 166 15.89 3.09 -8.33
N SER A 167 16.44 3.04 -7.12
CA SER A 167 17.31 1.94 -6.70
C SER A 167 16.80 1.31 -5.42
N LEU A 168 16.63 -0.01 -5.43
CA LEU A 168 16.27 -0.80 -4.26
C LEU A 168 17.54 -1.36 -3.64
N LEU A 169 17.89 -0.89 -2.46
CA LEU A 169 18.99 -1.40 -1.64
C LEU A 169 18.45 -2.44 -0.66
N ILE A 170 19.17 -3.56 -0.50
CA ILE A 170 18.74 -4.68 0.34
C ILE A 170 19.74 -4.84 1.48
N PHE A 171 19.28 -4.68 2.71
CA PHE A 171 20.09 -4.77 3.92
C PHE A 171 19.66 -5.92 4.83
N LYS A 172 20.63 -6.46 5.56
CA LYS A 172 20.41 -7.32 6.74
C LYS A 172 21.53 -7.09 7.74
N ASN A 173 21.20 -6.90 9.02
CA ASN A 173 22.20 -6.67 10.08
C ASN A 173 23.21 -5.57 9.70
N LYS A 174 22.74 -4.40 9.24
CA LYS A 174 23.54 -3.26 8.74
C LYS A 174 24.38 -3.52 7.48
N THR A 175 24.44 -4.75 7.00
CA THR A 175 25.22 -5.13 5.82
C THR A 175 24.38 -4.99 4.56
N LEU A 176 24.91 -4.31 3.55
CA LEU A 176 24.30 -4.29 2.23
C LEU A 176 24.53 -5.67 1.58
N LEU A 177 23.46 -6.41 1.37
CA LEU A 177 23.50 -7.69 0.68
C LEU A 177 23.61 -7.47 -0.83
N GLY A 178 22.89 -6.50 -1.36
CA GLY A 178 22.87 -6.19 -2.78
C GLY A 178 21.99 -5.01 -3.12
N LYS A 179 21.91 -4.70 -4.41
CA LYS A 179 21.08 -3.61 -4.93
C LYS A 179 20.53 -3.92 -6.30
N ILE A 180 19.38 -3.32 -6.59
CA ILE A 180 18.72 -3.35 -7.88
C ILE A 180 18.58 -1.89 -8.32
N GLU A 181 18.92 -1.60 -9.57
CA GLU A 181 18.92 -0.24 -10.10
C GLU A 181 18.08 -0.17 -11.37
N GLY A 182 17.30 0.91 -11.50
CA GLY A 182 16.46 1.21 -12.66
C GLY A 182 14.98 0.93 -12.43
N TYR A 183 14.17 1.40 -13.38
CA TYR A 183 12.72 1.18 -13.37
C TYR A 183 12.35 -0.21 -13.89
N TYR A 184 11.42 -0.85 -13.21
CA TYR A 184 10.86 -2.14 -13.61
C TYR A 184 9.33 -2.13 -13.52
N MET A 185 8.70 -2.94 -14.36
CA MET A 185 7.24 -3.08 -14.45
C MET A 185 6.77 -4.41 -13.86
N MET A 186 5.45 -4.55 -13.69
CA MET A 186 4.82 -5.80 -13.22
C MET A 186 5.22 -7.01 -14.07
N GLU A 187 5.41 -6.87 -15.38
CA GLU A 187 5.82 -7.98 -16.25
C GLU A 187 7.23 -8.51 -15.95
N GLN A 188 8.03 -7.75 -15.19
CA GLN A 188 9.42 -8.07 -14.86
C GLN A 188 9.59 -8.54 -13.42
N ILE A 189 8.49 -8.84 -12.72
CA ILE A 189 8.54 -9.21 -11.30
C ILE A 189 9.38 -10.46 -11.04
N ASP A 190 9.23 -11.50 -11.86
CA ASP A 190 9.96 -12.76 -11.71
C ASP A 190 11.47 -12.56 -11.87
N TYR A 191 11.87 -11.70 -12.79
CA TYR A 191 13.27 -11.34 -12.99
C TYR A 191 13.87 -10.64 -11.77
N ILE A 192 13.13 -9.72 -11.15
CA ILE A 192 13.59 -9.05 -9.92
C ILE A 192 13.67 -10.06 -8.78
N LYS A 193 12.69 -10.95 -8.64
CA LYS A 193 12.70 -12.01 -7.63
C LYS A 193 13.93 -12.88 -7.75
N GLU A 194 14.32 -13.29 -8.97
CA GLU A 194 15.55 -14.05 -9.21
C GLU A 194 16.79 -13.30 -8.73
N ILE A 195 16.90 -12.00 -9.03
CA ILE A 195 18.01 -11.16 -8.56
C ILE A 195 18.03 -11.10 -7.03
N ILE A 196 16.88 -10.87 -6.38
CA ILE A 196 16.78 -10.83 -4.91
C ILE A 196 17.20 -12.18 -4.29
N HIS A 197 16.84 -13.30 -4.92
CA HIS A 197 17.25 -14.63 -4.44
C HIS A 197 18.75 -14.87 -4.55
N GLN A 198 19.41 -14.32 -5.59
CA GLN A 198 20.86 -14.41 -5.76
C GLN A 198 21.63 -13.52 -4.76
N ILE A 199 20.97 -12.53 -4.16
CA ILE A 199 21.54 -11.60 -3.18
C ILE A 199 21.61 -12.22 -1.76
N ARG A 200 21.07 -13.42 -1.54
CA ARG A 200 21.07 -14.12 -0.24
C ARG A 200 22.41 -14.74 0.17
#